data_AF-A0A1M6BNE4-F1
#
_entry.id   AF-A0A1M6BNE4-F1
#
_cell.length_a   1.000
_cell.length_b   1.000
_cell.length_c   1.000
_cell.angle_alpha   90.00
_cell.angle_beta   90.00
_cell.angle_gamma   90.00
#
_symmetry.space_group_name_H-M   'P 1'
#
loop_
_entity.id
_entity.type
_entity.pdbx_description
1 polymer ?
#
loop_
_entity_poly.entity_id
_entity_poly.type
_entity_poly.pdbx_seq_one_letter_code
_entity_poly.pdbx_strand_id
1 'polypeptide(L)'
;MRINKFPLFLFLLAGISLSFWGCERDDICAEGTPTTPMLIIKFLDFDNTSEIKNPVELEVRAVGVENPFNFGTVTDSIMIPLRTNESITEYQLTINSDTTNDEVASNTDTISIQYTPEEEYVSSACGFRVTFQGLSNSPVEAGDDGTWIQDINVERLNVTDETTAHIFIFH
;
A
#
# COMPACT_ATOMS: atom_id res chain seq x y z
N MET A 1 37.80 -53.63 -38.88
CA MET A 1 38.32 -52.52 -38.06
C MET A 1 37.37 -52.29 -36.89
N ARG A 2 37.72 -52.73 -35.67
CA ARG A 2 36.89 -52.55 -34.47
C ARG A 2 37.11 -51.12 -33.95
N ILE A 3 36.12 -50.26 -34.16
CA ILE A 3 36.17 -48.86 -33.68
C ILE A 3 35.96 -48.89 -32.17
N ASN A 4 36.96 -48.42 -31.42
CA ASN A 4 36.90 -48.36 -29.97
C ASN A 4 36.00 -47.18 -29.57
N LYS A 5 34.76 -47.46 -29.15
CA LYS A 5 33.74 -46.42 -28.84
C LYS A 5 33.90 -45.80 -27.45
N PHE A 6 34.82 -46.31 -26.65
CA PHE A 6 35.11 -45.84 -25.29
C PHE A 6 35.48 -44.34 -25.20
N PRO A 7 36.39 -43.78 -26.03
CA PRO A 7 36.68 -42.34 -26.02
C PRO A 7 35.48 -41.48 -26.42
N LEU A 8 34.64 -41.96 -27.34
CA LEU A 8 33.42 -41.24 -27.75
C LEU A 8 32.41 -41.16 -26.59
N PHE A 9 32.29 -42.24 -25.82
CA PHE A 9 31.43 -42.28 -24.63
C PHE A 9 31.91 -41.34 -23.53
N LEU A 10 33.23 -41.26 -23.30
CA LEU A 10 33.83 -40.35 -22.33
C LEU A 10 33.61 -38.87 -22.72
N PHE A 11 33.71 -38.56 -24.01
CA PHE A 11 33.48 -37.21 -24.54
C PHE A 11 32.03 -36.77 -24.37
N LEU A 12 31.09 -37.71 -24.54
CA LEU A 12 29.65 -37.44 -24.41
C LEU A 12 29.23 -37.24 -22.95
N LEU A 13 29.81 -38.00 -22.02
CA LEU A 13 29.65 -37.79 -20.57
C LEU A 13 30.21 -36.45 -20.09
N ALA A 14 31.39 -36.05 -20.59
CA ALA A 14 31.99 -34.76 -20.27
C ALA A 14 31.11 -33.59 -20.78
N GLY A 15 30.59 -33.70 -22.01
CA GLY A 15 29.69 -32.70 -22.59
C GLY A 15 28.39 -32.53 -21.80
N ILE A 16 27.79 -33.64 -21.35
CA ILE A 16 26.57 -33.62 -20.51
C ILE A 16 26.85 -32.95 -19.15
N SER A 17 28.02 -33.22 -18.54
CA SER A 17 28.35 -32.65 -17.23
C SER A 17 28.53 -31.13 -17.25
N LEU A 18 29.02 -30.57 -18.36
CA LEU A 18 29.21 -29.13 -18.54
C LEU A 18 27.88 -28.37 -18.75
N SER A 19 26.86 -29.03 -19.31
CA SER A 19 25.53 -28.43 -19.51
C SER A 19 24.76 -28.17 -18.21
N PHE A 20 25.16 -28.79 -17.09
CA PHE A 20 24.52 -28.60 -15.78
C PHE A 20 25.13 -27.46 -14.94
N TRP A 21 26.16 -26.77 -15.43
CA TRP A 21 26.77 -25.62 -14.72
C TRP A 21 26.13 -24.27 -15.03
N GLY A 22 25.21 -24.19 -15.98
CA GLY A 22 24.49 -22.97 -16.34
C GLY A 22 23.27 -22.68 -15.45
N CYS A 23 23.36 -22.87 -14.13
CA CYS A 23 22.27 -22.48 -13.24
C CYS A 23 22.28 -20.96 -13.08
N GLU A 24 21.48 -20.27 -13.90
CA GLU A 24 21.20 -18.85 -13.77
C GLU A 24 20.28 -18.64 -12.57
N ARG A 25 20.62 -17.67 -11.71
CA ARG A 25 19.72 -17.26 -10.63
C ARG A 25 18.58 -16.51 -11.30
N ASP A 26 17.38 -17.09 -11.27
CA ASP A 26 16.18 -16.47 -11.83
C ASP A 26 15.96 -15.10 -11.15
N ASP A 27 16.04 -14.01 -11.91
CA ASP A 27 15.91 -12.62 -11.44
C ASP A 27 14.44 -12.25 -11.24
N ILE A 28 13.68 -13.15 -10.60
CA ILE A 28 12.27 -12.95 -10.27
C ILE A 28 12.09 -12.90 -8.75
N CYS A 29 11.22 -12.01 -8.31
CA CYS A 29 10.84 -11.95 -6.90
C CYS A 29 10.08 -13.21 -6.50
N ALA A 30 10.42 -13.76 -5.34
CA ALA A 30 9.64 -14.83 -4.75
C ALA A 30 8.24 -14.31 -4.36
N GLU A 31 7.23 -15.16 -4.43
CA GLU A 31 5.90 -14.84 -3.92
C GLU A 31 5.98 -14.51 -2.43
N GLY A 32 5.24 -13.48 -2.00
CA GLY A 32 5.27 -12.99 -0.61
C GLY A 32 6.51 -12.16 -0.25
N THR A 33 7.34 -11.80 -1.22
CA THR A 33 8.43 -10.83 -0.99
C THR A 33 7.83 -9.51 -0.50
N PRO A 34 8.32 -8.93 0.62
CA PRO A 34 7.76 -7.69 1.14
C PRO A 34 7.94 -6.53 0.15
N THR A 35 6.85 -5.82 -0.14
CA THR A 35 6.83 -4.62 -0.97
C THR A 35 6.70 -3.37 -0.09
N THR A 36 6.73 -2.19 -0.72
CA THR A 36 6.34 -0.93 -0.08
C THR A 36 4.91 -1.07 0.43
N PRO A 37 4.67 -0.97 1.75
CA PRO A 37 3.35 -1.17 2.32
C PRO A 37 2.43 0.02 2.05
N MET A 38 1.13 -0.26 1.94
CA MET A 38 0.09 0.76 1.94
C MET A 38 -0.32 1.15 3.36
N LEU A 39 -0.75 2.40 3.52
CA LEU A 39 -1.39 2.87 4.73
C LEU A 39 -2.78 2.24 4.86
N ILE A 40 -3.05 1.60 5.99
CA ILE A 40 -4.36 1.05 6.33
C ILE A 40 -5.10 2.05 7.23
N ILE A 41 -6.25 2.52 6.75
CA ILE A 41 -7.15 3.41 7.49
C ILE A 41 -8.42 2.65 7.84
N LYS A 42 -8.82 2.67 9.11
CA LYS A 42 -10.09 2.08 9.59
C LYS A 42 -11.00 3.19 10.09
N PHE A 43 -12.30 3.03 9.87
CA PHE A 43 -13.31 4.03 10.23
C PHE A 43 -14.14 3.56 11.42
N LEU A 44 -14.23 4.39 12.45
CA LEU A 44 -14.89 4.08 13.73
C LEU A 44 -15.93 5.16 14.06
N ASP A 45 -16.92 4.79 14.86
CA ASP A 45 -17.91 5.76 15.35
C ASP A 45 -17.27 6.69 16.40
N PHE A 46 -17.53 7.99 16.28
CA PHE A 46 -17.00 8.99 17.22
C PHE A 46 -17.58 8.88 18.63
N ASP A 47 -18.88 8.58 18.77
CA ASP A 47 -19.55 8.45 20.06
C ASP A 47 -19.24 7.08 20.72
N ASN A 48 -18.99 6.05 19.91
CA ASN A 48 -18.59 4.72 20.35
C ASN A 48 -17.35 4.19 19.60
N THR A 49 -16.17 4.55 20.10
CA THR A 49 -14.87 4.25 19.48
C THR A 49 -14.51 2.77 19.33
N SER A 50 -15.35 1.85 19.82
CA SER A 50 -15.18 0.40 19.62
C SER A 50 -16.00 -0.17 18.46
N GLU A 51 -16.90 0.63 17.86
CA GLU A 51 -17.77 0.21 16.77
C GLU A 51 -17.25 0.70 15.42
N ILE A 52 -17.27 -0.19 14.43
CA ILE A 52 -16.94 0.14 13.04
C ILE A 52 -18.09 0.94 12.45
N LYS A 53 -17.76 2.09 11.85
CA LYS A 53 -18.72 2.93 11.13
C LYS A 53 -18.16 3.25 9.75
N ASN A 54 -18.72 2.61 8.74
CA ASN A 54 -18.28 2.83 7.37
C ASN A 54 -18.78 4.19 6.85
N PRO A 55 -17.91 5.00 6.23
CA PRO A 55 -18.33 6.21 5.53
C PRO A 55 -19.22 5.83 4.32
N VAL A 56 -20.27 6.61 4.09
CA VAL A 56 -21.21 6.40 2.99
C VAL A 56 -20.62 6.95 1.71
N GLU A 57 -20.55 6.13 0.65
CA GLU A 57 -20.11 6.54 -0.69
C GLU A 57 -18.77 7.31 -0.66
N LEU A 58 -17.80 6.74 0.05
CA LEU A 58 -16.49 7.33 0.23
C LEU A 58 -15.72 7.41 -1.11
N GLU A 59 -15.36 8.62 -1.50
CA GLU A 59 -14.32 8.90 -2.49
C GLU A 59 -13.05 9.35 -1.76
N VAL A 60 -11.88 8.80 -2.13
CA VAL A 60 -10.59 9.31 -1.65
C VAL A 60 -9.75 9.73 -2.84
N ARG A 61 -9.10 10.88 -2.75
CA ARG A 61 -8.25 11.44 -3.80
C ARG A 61 -6.97 12.01 -3.20
N ALA A 62 -5.83 11.70 -3.79
CA ALA A 62 -4.58 12.36 -3.40
C ALA A 62 -4.59 13.81 -3.90
N VAL A 63 -4.15 14.76 -3.07
CA VAL A 63 -4.05 16.17 -3.48
C VAL A 63 -3.07 16.28 -4.65
N GLY A 64 -3.51 16.98 -5.70
CA GLY A 64 -2.76 17.13 -6.96
C GLY A 64 -2.86 15.95 -7.93
N VAL A 65 -3.70 14.94 -7.63
CA VAL A 65 -4.01 13.83 -8.54
C VAL A 65 -5.45 13.95 -9.01
N GLU A 66 -5.68 13.80 -10.33
CA GLU A 66 -7.00 14.01 -10.93
C GLU A 66 -7.99 12.89 -10.59
N ASN A 67 -7.53 11.64 -10.65
CA ASN A 67 -8.39 10.47 -10.49
C ASN A 67 -8.44 10.03 -9.01
N PRO A 68 -9.64 9.80 -8.45
CA PRO A 68 -9.78 9.20 -7.13
C PRO A 68 -9.41 7.71 -7.13
N PHE A 69 -9.17 7.18 -5.93
CA PHE A 69 -9.01 5.76 -5.69
C PHE A 69 -10.37 5.06 -5.75
N ASN A 70 -10.40 3.88 -6.36
CA ASN A 70 -11.62 3.06 -6.45
C ASN A 70 -11.57 1.93 -5.43
N PHE A 71 -12.38 2.03 -4.37
CA PHE A 71 -12.50 1.01 -3.32
C PHE A 71 -13.75 0.13 -3.46
N GLY A 72 -14.67 0.46 -4.37
CA GLY A 72 -16.02 -0.09 -4.34
C GLY A 72 -16.72 0.21 -3.00
N THR A 73 -17.39 -0.77 -2.41
CA THR A 73 -18.02 -0.62 -1.09
C THR A 73 -17.00 -0.80 0.04
N VAL A 74 -16.79 0.26 0.83
CA VAL A 74 -15.97 0.21 2.04
C VAL A 74 -16.71 -0.58 3.13
N THR A 75 -16.08 -1.63 3.66
CA THR A 75 -16.72 -2.53 4.66
C THR A 75 -16.08 -2.49 6.04
N ASP A 76 -14.80 -2.13 6.15
CA ASP A 76 -14.07 -2.03 7.42
C ASP A 76 -12.92 -1.03 7.35
N SER A 77 -12.06 -1.18 6.34
CA SER A 77 -10.87 -0.35 6.14
C SER A 77 -10.57 -0.12 4.66
N ILE A 78 -9.71 0.84 4.39
CA ILE A 78 -9.14 1.10 3.07
C ILE A 78 -7.62 1.06 3.13
N MET A 79 -7.00 0.81 1.97
CA MET A 79 -5.56 0.82 1.76
C MET A 79 -5.21 1.89 0.74
N ILE A 80 -4.38 2.85 1.12
CA ILE A 80 -3.91 3.92 0.23
C ILE A 80 -2.38 4.03 0.29
N PRO A 81 -1.70 4.35 -0.81
CA PRO A 81 -0.25 4.48 -0.81
C PRO A 81 0.20 5.70 0.01
N LEU A 82 1.49 5.83 0.28
CA LEU A 82 2.10 7.08 0.72
C LEU A 82 3.17 7.48 -0.31
N ARG A 83 3.43 8.78 -0.46
CA ARG A 83 4.50 9.29 -1.34
C ARG A 83 5.85 8.83 -0.82
N THR A 84 6.62 8.15 -1.66
CA THR A 84 7.92 7.57 -1.27
C THR A 84 9.07 8.56 -1.31
N ASN A 85 8.89 9.70 -1.98
CA ASN A 85 9.88 10.74 -2.23
C ASN A 85 9.60 12.05 -1.48
N GLU A 86 8.59 12.07 -0.60
CA GLU A 86 8.14 13.21 0.17
C GLU A 86 7.88 12.79 1.62
N SER A 87 7.92 13.74 2.55
CA SER A 87 7.66 13.50 3.98
C SER A 87 6.20 13.73 4.38
N ILE A 88 5.34 14.06 3.41
CA ILE A 88 3.93 14.36 3.63
C ILE A 88 3.12 13.77 2.46
N THR A 89 1.98 13.16 2.77
CA THR A 89 0.95 12.85 1.77
C THR A 89 -0.39 13.44 2.23
N GLU A 90 -1.07 14.11 1.31
CA GLU A 90 -2.37 14.72 1.56
C GLU A 90 -3.46 14.03 0.76
N TYR A 91 -4.59 13.78 1.41
CA TYR A 91 -5.76 13.12 0.86
C TYR A 91 -7.02 13.92 1.12
N GLN A 92 -7.85 14.08 0.09
CA GLN A 92 -9.23 14.53 0.19
C GLN A 92 -10.12 13.30 0.34
N LEU A 93 -10.90 13.25 1.41
CA LEU A 93 -11.88 12.21 1.67
C LEU A 93 -13.27 12.83 1.60
N THR A 94 -14.07 12.36 0.66
CA THR A 94 -15.42 12.87 0.39
C THR A 94 -16.46 11.80 0.68
N ILE A 95 -17.42 12.09 1.55
CA ILE A 95 -18.60 11.25 1.77
C ILE A 95 -19.77 11.74 0.92
N ASN A 96 -20.72 10.84 0.63
CA ASN A 96 -21.88 11.10 -0.25
C ASN A 96 -21.44 11.60 -1.65
N SER A 97 -20.35 11.05 -2.17
CA SER A 97 -19.72 11.51 -3.43
C SER A 97 -20.54 11.20 -4.69
N ASP A 98 -21.39 10.17 -4.65
CA ASP A 98 -22.19 9.69 -5.79
C ASP A 98 -23.67 9.51 -5.38
N THR A 99 -24.14 10.34 -4.45
CA THR A 99 -25.50 10.20 -3.94
C THR A 99 -26.52 10.62 -4.99
N THR A 100 -27.55 9.80 -5.17
CA THR A 100 -28.70 10.12 -6.04
C THR A 100 -29.76 10.96 -5.33
N ASN A 101 -29.56 11.26 -4.04
CA ASN A 101 -30.45 12.07 -3.24
C ASN A 101 -29.95 13.52 -3.20
N ASP A 102 -30.59 14.40 -3.96
CA ASP A 102 -30.26 15.83 -4.05
C ASP A 102 -30.36 16.59 -2.70
N GLU A 103 -30.96 15.99 -1.66
CA GLU A 103 -31.03 16.57 -0.31
C GLU A 103 -29.77 16.32 0.54
N VAL A 104 -28.89 15.40 0.12
CA VAL A 104 -27.65 15.09 0.83
C VAL A 104 -26.48 15.67 0.04
N ALA A 105 -25.85 16.72 0.57
CA ALA A 105 -24.65 17.27 -0.03
C ALA A 105 -23.43 16.35 0.23
N SER A 106 -22.53 16.28 -0.74
CA SER A 106 -21.19 15.75 -0.52
C SER A 106 -20.50 16.53 0.59
N ASN A 107 -19.71 15.85 1.42
CA ASN A 107 -18.87 16.51 2.41
C ASN A 107 -17.41 16.07 2.25
N THR A 108 -16.50 17.02 2.02
CA THR A 108 -15.08 16.78 1.77
C THR A 108 -14.19 17.34 2.89
N ASP A 109 -13.38 16.45 3.48
CA ASP A 109 -12.31 16.82 4.41
C ASP A 109 -10.94 16.47 3.84
N THR A 110 -9.93 17.30 4.12
CA THR A 110 -8.54 17.02 3.76
C THR A 110 -7.74 16.59 4.97
N ILE A 111 -7.05 15.45 4.86
CA ILE A 111 -6.11 14.94 5.87
C ILE A 111 -4.68 15.03 5.34
N SER A 112 -3.75 15.38 6.22
CA SER A 112 -2.32 15.48 5.91
C SER A 112 -1.53 14.56 6.83
N ILE A 113 -0.83 13.60 6.23
CA ILE A 113 -0.10 12.53 6.93
C ILE A 113 1.39 12.78 6.75
N GLN A 114 2.09 12.98 7.87
CA GLN A 114 3.51 13.26 7.94
C GLN A 114 4.28 12.02 8.39
N TYR A 115 5.45 11.78 7.79
CA TYR A 115 6.28 10.62 8.07
C TYR A 115 7.70 10.81 7.51
N THR A 116 8.61 9.89 7.86
CA THR A 116 9.94 9.80 7.27
C THR A 116 10.02 8.53 6.39
N PRO A 117 10.16 8.65 5.06
CA PRO A 117 10.37 7.49 4.19
C PRO A 117 11.80 6.93 4.37
N GLU A 118 11.91 5.61 4.52
CA GLU A 118 13.16 4.87 4.63
C GLU A 118 13.25 3.76 3.59
N GLU A 119 14.29 3.79 2.75
CA GLU A 119 14.57 2.73 1.79
C GLU A 119 15.20 1.51 2.45
N GLU A 120 14.64 0.33 2.19
CA GLU A 120 15.12 -0.96 2.65
C GLU A 120 15.42 -1.86 1.45
N TYR A 121 16.66 -2.37 1.38
CA TYR A 121 17.06 -3.33 0.35
C TYR A 121 16.41 -4.69 0.60
N VAL A 122 15.73 -5.22 -0.41
CA VAL A 122 15.03 -6.50 -0.33
C VAL A 122 15.89 -7.62 -0.90
N SER A 123 16.26 -7.54 -2.17
CA SER A 123 17.12 -8.53 -2.84
C SER A 123 17.63 -8.00 -4.18
N SER A 124 18.55 -8.73 -4.82
CA SER A 124 19.06 -8.33 -6.14
C SER A 124 17.97 -8.35 -7.20
N ALA A 125 17.02 -9.29 -7.09
CA ALA A 125 15.89 -9.42 -8.00
C ALA A 125 14.77 -8.39 -7.71
N CYS A 126 14.62 -7.96 -6.46
CA CYS A 126 13.48 -7.14 -6.01
C CYS A 126 13.83 -5.69 -5.70
N GLY A 127 15.12 -5.34 -5.70
CA GLY A 127 15.58 -3.99 -5.43
C GLY A 127 15.27 -3.54 -4.01
N PHE A 128 14.67 -2.36 -3.89
CA PHE A 128 14.36 -1.69 -2.63
C PHE A 128 12.85 -1.55 -2.45
N ARG A 129 12.41 -1.54 -1.20
CA ARG A 129 11.09 -1.06 -0.79
C ARG A 129 11.25 0.17 0.08
N VAL A 130 10.18 0.95 0.24
CA VAL A 130 10.15 2.10 1.16
C VAL A 130 9.24 1.76 2.32
N THR A 131 9.70 2.01 3.55
CA THR A 131 8.86 1.96 4.76
C THR A 131 8.68 3.38 5.29
N PHE A 132 7.66 3.62 6.10
CA PHE A 132 7.35 4.96 6.58
C PHE A 132 7.40 4.99 8.11
N GLN A 133 8.29 5.81 8.67
CA GLN A 133 8.54 5.88 10.11
C GLN A 133 7.97 7.17 10.71
N GLY A 134 7.53 7.11 11.97
CA GLY A 134 7.11 8.29 12.72
C GLY A 134 5.88 8.98 12.16
N LEU A 135 4.85 8.20 11.80
CA LEU A 135 3.55 8.69 11.38
C LEU A 135 2.99 9.69 12.38
N SER A 136 2.51 10.79 11.83
CA SER A 136 1.74 11.80 12.52
C SER A 136 0.75 12.42 11.54
N ASN A 137 -0.26 13.09 12.05
CA ASN A 137 -1.25 13.80 11.24
C ASN A 137 -1.31 15.27 11.65
N SER A 138 -1.64 16.13 10.68
CA SER A 138 -2.07 17.50 10.95
C SER A 138 -3.55 17.52 11.37
N PRO A 139 -4.02 18.64 11.96
CA PRO A 139 -5.45 18.90 12.09
C PRO A 139 -6.17 18.74 10.73
N VAL A 140 -7.40 18.24 10.77
CA VAL A 140 -8.24 18.10 9.58
C VAL A 140 -8.56 19.48 9.02
N GLU A 141 -8.41 19.63 7.71
CA GLU A 141 -8.83 20.82 6.99
C GLU A 141 -10.20 20.57 6.37
N ALA A 142 -11.23 21.17 6.98
CA ALA A 142 -12.60 21.08 6.50
C ALA A 142 -12.79 21.84 5.19
N GLY A 143 -13.64 21.31 4.31
CA GLY A 143 -14.13 22.03 3.15
C GLY A 143 -15.15 23.13 3.51
N ASP A 144 -15.75 23.73 2.48
CA ASP A 144 -16.80 24.76 2.63
C ASP A 144 -18.11 24.20 3.22
N ASP A 145 -18.22 22.88 3.27
CA ASP A 145 -19.30 22.02 3.77
C ASP A 145 -19.17 21.67 5.27
N GLY A 146 -18.08 22.09 5.91
CA GLY A 146 -17.78 21.81 7.32
C GLY A 146 -17.17 20.41 7.53
N THR A 147 -16.69 20.14 8.75
CA THR A 147 -15.94 18.90 9.04
C THR A 147 -16.87 17.70 9.27
N TRP A 148 -16.61 16.58 8.61
CA TRP A 148 -17.27 15.29 8.88
C TRP A 148 -16.38 14.33 9.68
N ILE A 149 -15.05 14.43 9.50
CA ILE A 149 -14.05 13.78 10.33
C ILE A 149 -13.94 14.55 11.64
N GLN A 150 -14.13 13.85 12.76
CA GLN A 150 -14.13 14.44 14.08
C GLN A 150 -12.80 14.23 14.81
N ASP A 151 -12.13 13.10 14.57
CA ASP A 151 -10.80 12.81 15.14
C ASP A 151 -10.00 11.83 14.27
N ILE A 152 -8.67 11.89 14.39
CA ILE A 152 -7.74 10.98 13.73
C ILE A 152 -6.72 10.50 14.76
N ASN A 153 -6.64 9.18 14.95
CA ASN A 153 -5.69 8.56 15.85
C ASN A 153 -4.66 7.74 15.08
N VAL A 154 -3.37 7.92 15.40
CA VAL A 154 -2.27 7.12 14.88
C VAL A 154 -2.04 5.94 15.82
N GLU A 155 -2.53 4.77 15.41
CA GLU A 155 -2.41 3.51 16.16
C GLU A 155 -1.03 2.88 15.99
N ARG A 156 -0.41 3.06 14.83
CA ARG A 156 0.95 2.59 14.53
C ARG A 156 1.78 3.72 13.96
N LEU A 157 2.85 4.05 14.68
CA LEU A 157 3.82 5.05 14.25
C LEU A 157 4.57 4.65 12.98
N ASN A 158 4.62 3.36 12.63
CA ASN A 158 5.41 2.88 11.50
C ASN A 158 4.55 2.03 10.56
N VAL A 159 4.63 2.33 9.26
CA VAL A 159 4.00 1.57 8.17
C VAL A 159 5.08 0.71 7.52
N THR A 160 5.16 -0.54 7.96
CA THR A 160 6.18 -1.54 7.55
C THR A 160 5.57 -2.79 6.93
N ASP A 161 4.26 -2.97 7.08
CA ASP A 161 3.46 -4.11 6.67
C ASP A 161 1.98 -3.71 6.58
N GLU A 162 1.14 -4.63 6.10
CA GLU A 162 -0.29 -4.40 5.85
C GLU A 162 -1.15 -5.32 6.75
N THR A 163 -0.70 -5.59 7.98
CA THR A 163 -1.37 -6.57 8.87
C THR A 163 -2.52 -6.00 9.69
N THR A 164 -2.38 -4.75 10.13
CA THR A 164 -3.36 -4.05 10.99
C THR A 164 -3.49 -2.59 10.56
N ALA A 165 -4.59 -1.94 10.94
CA ALA A 165 -4.75 -0.51 10.75
C ALA A 165 -3.58 0.30 11.34
N HIS A 166 -3.22 1.37 10.65
CA HIS A 166 -2.21 2.32 11.07
C HIS A 166 -2.85 3.58 11.64
N ILE A 167 -3.99 3.98 11.06
CA ILE A 167 -4.74 5.15 11.45
C ILE A 167 -6.21 4.77 11.64
N PHE A 168 -6.81 5.33 12.69
CA PHE A 168 -8.26 5.36 12.88
C PHE A 168 -8.80 6.75 12.58
N ILE A 169 -9.89 6.79 11.81
CA ILE A 169 -10.67 8.00 11.54
C ILE A 169 -12.01 7.85 12.24
N PHE A 170 -12.37 8.83 13.07
CA PHE A 170 -13.63 8.86 13.81
C PHE A 170 -14.59 9.86 13.17
N HIS A 171 -15.84 9.44 12.96
CA HIS A 171 -16.92 10.28 12.42
C HIS A 171 -18.29 9.90 13.00
#